data_AF-A0A840I1H5-F1
#
_entry.id   AF-A0A840I1H5-F1
#
_cell.length_a   1.000
_cell.length_b   1.000
_cell.length_c   1.000
_cell.angle_alpha   90.00
_cell.angle_beta   90.00
_cell.angle_gamma   90.00
#
_symmetry.space_group_name_H-M   'P 1'
#
loop_
_entity.id
_entity.type
_entity.pdbx_description
1 polymer ?
#
loop_
_entity_poly.entity_id
_entity_poly.type
_entity_poly.pdbx_seq_one_letter_code
_entity_poly.pdbx_strand_id
1 'polypeptide(L)'
;MRRELAPLAAFLLAACGGPAPGEGMDAPMASEPVPEVVPARDAVMTADIPTIDPGTMNEAEIEKVLPEGPRCSFVYTAASPPVLAGALPAGGGPARGVVKIHGRLVALEGAVQDFDALRGGTRFASGDVSLEVSPDPQKEGRVRDGVRRRPADMVFRLEEGLTVGYRGWWRCPA
;
A
#
# COMPACT_ATOMS: atom_id res chain seq x y z
N MET A 1 9.60 -63.46 -53.55
CA MET A 1 10.53 -62.64 -54.35
C MET A 1 10.07 -61.19 -54.21
N ARG A 2 10.76 -60.33 -53.44
CA ARG A 2 11.86 -59.43 -53.89
C ARG A 2 11.54 -58.70 -55.21
N ARG A 3 11.68 -57.39 -55.38
CA ARG A 3 11.99 -56.21 -54.53
C ARG A 3 11.84 -55.01 -55.50
N GLU A 4 11.09 -53.99 -55.09
CA GLU A 4 11.44 -52.55 -55.08
C GLU A 4 11.84 -51.80 -56.36
N LEU A 5 11.23 -50.62 -56.58
CA LEU A 5 11.83 -49.29 -56.34
C LEU A 5 11.03 -48.19 -57.07
N ALA A 6 10.44 -47.27 -56.31
CA ALA A 6 10.18 -45.89 -56.74
C ALA A 6 10.64 -44.97 -55.60
N PRO A 7 11.58 -44.04 -55.84
CA PRO A 7 12.16 -43.21 -54.80
C PRO A 7 11.50 -41.82 -54.70
N LEU A 8 11.64 -41.24 -53.51
CA LEU A 8 11.83 -39.82 -53.22
C LEU A 8 10.74 -38.82 -53.68
N ALA A 9 9.90 -38.41 -52.73
CA ALA A 9 9.57 -37.00 -52.56
C ALA A 9 9.34 -36.69 -51.07
N ALA A 10 10.10 -35.72 -50.58
CA ALA A 10 10.19 -35.30 -49.19
C ALA A 10 8.93 -34.58 -48.70
N PHE A 11 8.52 -34.85 -47.45
CA PHE A 11 7.76 -33.89 -46.66
C PHE A 11 8.53 -33.56 -45.38
N LEU A 12 8.81 -32.27 -45.24
CA LEU A 12 9.53 -31.64 -44.15
C LEU A 12 8.59 -31.46 -42.94
N LEU A 13 9.02 -31.98 -41.79
CA LEU A 13 8.97 -31.40 -40.45
C LEU A 13 7.67 -30.71 -40.00
N ALA A 14 6.73 -31.49 -39.48
CA ALA A 14 5.87 -31.03 -38.38
C ALA A 14 6.54 -31.44 -37.06
N ALA A 15 7.26 -30.52 -36.41
CA ALA A 15 7.76 -30.68 -35.06
C ALA A 15 7.82 -29.31 -34.35
N CYS A 16 6.70 -28.89 -33.77
CA CYS A 16 6.69 -27.91 -32.70
C CYS A 16 7.20 -28.60 -31.43
N GLY A 17 8.47 -28.42 -31.06
CA GLY A 17 9.01 -28.80 -29.75
C GLY A 17 9.17 -27.55 -28.89
N GLY A 18 8.65 -27.43 -27.66
CA GLY A 18 7.96 -28.40 -26.80
C GLY A 18 6.99 -27.69 -25.82
N PRO A 19 6.45 -28.42 -24.82
CA PRO A 19 5.31 -27.95 -24.01
C PRO A 19 5.69 -26.83 -23.03
N ALA A 20 4.72 -25.97 -22.73
CA ALA A 20 4.81 -25.03 -21.62
C ALA A 20 4.72 -25.79 -20.27
N PRO A 21 5.26 -25.24 -19.17
CA PRO A 21 5.19 -25.88 -17.86
C PRO A 21 3.71 -26.09 -17.45
N GLY A 22 3.25 -27.35 -17.42
CA GLY A 22 1.90 -27.71 -16.96
C GLY A 22 1.20 -28.83 -17.73
N GLU A 23 1.67 -29.20 -18.93
CA GLU A 23 1.11 -30.36 -19.63
C GLU A 23 1.61 -31.67 -19.01
N GLY A 24 0.75 -32.32 -18.22
CA GLY A 24 1.01 -33.64 -17.63
C GLY A 24 0.58 -33.83 -16.17
N MET A 25 -0.25 -32.96 -15.59
CA MET A 25 -0.77 -33.16 -14.23
C MET A 25 -2.30 -33.04 -14.19
N ASP A 26 -2.99 -34.18 -14.32
CA ASP A 26 -4.43 -34.34 -14.01
C ASP A 26 -4.69 -34.41 -12.49
N ALA A 27 -3.90 -33.69 -11.68
CA ALA A 27 -4.20 -33.57 -10.27
C ALA A 27 -5.27 -32.47 -10.11
N PRO A 28 -6.46 -32.77 -9.55
CA PRO A 28 -7.40 -31.72 -9.21
C PRO A 28 -6.71 -30.73 -8.29
N MET A 29 -6.87 -29.43 -8.56
CA MET A 29 -6.51 -28.39 -7.60
C MET A 29 -7.21 -28.73 -6.28
N ALA A 30 -6.45 -28.85 -5.19
CA ALA A 30 -7.02 -29.20 -3.90
C ALA A 30 -8.13 -28.19 -3.51
N SER A 31 -9.28 -28.71 -3.09
CA SER A 31 -10.40 -27.93 -2.58
C SER A 31 -9.99 -27.06 -1.39
N GLU A 32 -10.55 -25.86 -1.29
CA GLU A 32 -10.36 -25.01 -0.12
C GLU A 32 -10.85 -25.73 1.16
N PRO A 33 -10.12 -25.60 2.29
CA PRO A 33 -10.47 -26.30 3.51
C PRO A 33 -11.80 -25.79 4.09
N VAL A 34 -12.59 -26.71 4.65
CA VAL A 34 -13.82 -26.39 5.40
C VAL A 34 -13.43 -25.64 6.69
N PRO A 35 -14.04 -24.48 7.00
CA PRO A 35 -13.67 -23.69 8.18
C PRO A 35 -13.88 -24.44 9.50
N GLU A 36 -12.96 -24.27 10.46
CA GLU A 36 -13.01 -24.92 11.77
C GLU A 36 -13.82 -24.10 12.80
N VAL A 37 -14.57 -24.78 13.66
CA VAL A 37 -15.29 -24.14 14.78
C VAL A 37 -14.34 -24.00 15.98
N VAL A 38 -13.89 -22.77 16.25
CA VAL A 38 -12.94 -22.44 17.33
C VAL A 38 -13.56 -21.57 18.42
N PRO A 39 -13.01 -21.55 19.66
CA PRO A 39 -13.44 -20.64 20.73
C PRO A 39 -13.27 -19.15 20.39
N ALA A 40 -14.07 -18.27 21.01
CA ALA A 40 -14.10 -16.82 20.71
C ALA A 40 -12.75 -16.10 20.86
N ARG A 41 -11.92 -16.46 21.85
CA ARG A 41 -10.55 -15.95 21.99
C ARG A 41 -9.67 -16.32 20.79
N ASP A 42 -9.85 -17.52 20.27
CA ASP A 42 -9.07 -18.07 19.18
C ASP A 42 -9.54 -17.50 17.84
N ALA A 43 -10.83 -17.21 17.70
CA ALA A 43 -11.40 -16.44 16.59
C ALA A 43 -10.92 -14.97 16.58
N VAL A 44 -10.87 -14.28 17.73
CA VAL A 44 -10.39 -12.88 17.81
C VAL A 44 -8.87 -12.78 17.61
N MET A 45 -8.12 -13.83 17.92
CA MET A 45 -6.69 -13.96 17.60
C MET A 45 -6.42 -14.36 16.12
N THR A 46 -7.48 -14.62 15.33
CA THR A 46 -7.41 -15.02 13.91
C THR A 46 -8.37 -14.21 13.00
N ALA A 47 -9.01 -13.15 13.52
CA ALA A 47 -10.12 -12.45 12.88
C ALA A 47 -9.72 -11.48 11.77
N ASP A 48 -10.60 -11.35 10.79
CA ASP A 48 -10.61 -10.28 9.78
C ASP A 48 -10.59 -8.89 10.43
N ILE A 49 -9.66 -8.06 9.94
CA ILE A 49 -9.25 -6.76 10.50
C ILE A 49 -10.33 -5.68 10.20
N PRO A 50 -10.57 -4.72 11.12
CA PRO A 50 -11.59 -3.69 10.97
C PRO A 50 -11.55 -2.98 9.61
N THR A 51 -12.72 -2.90 8.96
CA THR A 51 -12.92 -2.27 7.66
C THR A 51 -12.68 -0.74 7.65
N ILE A 52 -12.39 -0.15 8.81
CA ILE A 52 -12.21 1.29 9.05
C ILE A 52 -10.74 1.71 8.93
N ASP A 53 -9.87 0.85 8.37
CA ASP A 53 -8.48 1.20 8.15
C ASP A 53 -8.31 2.31 7.07
N PRO A 54 -7.27 3.15 7.20
CA PRO A 54 -6.87 4.07 6.15
C PRO A 54 -6.58 3.36 4.82
N GLY A 55 -7.39 3.67 3.80
CA GLY A 55 -7.23 3.15 2.44
C GLY A 55 -6.15 3.89 1.65
N THR A 56 -5.58 3.21 0.65
CA THR A 56 -4.59 3.79 -0.26
C THR A 56 -5.21 4.81 -1.21
N MET A 57 -4.55 5.94 -1.42
CA MET A 57 -4.96 7.02 -2.32
C MET A 57 -4.05 7.10 -3.54
N ASN A 58 -4.64 7.47 -4.67
CA ASN A 58 -3.88 7.91 -5.84
C ASN A 58 -3.62 9.43 -5.82
N GLU A 59 -2.82 9.90 -6.75
CA GLU A 59 -2.41 11.30 -6.84
C GLU A 59 -3.60 12.26 -7.03
N ALA A 60 -4.50 11.93 -7.97
CA ALA A 60 -5.67 12.75 -8.26
C ALA A 60 -6.65 12.83 -7.08
N GLU A 61 -6.70 11.81 -6.21
CA GLU A 61 -7.46 11.87 -4.97
C GLU A 61 -6.84 12.84 -3.96
N ILE A 62 -5.52 12.88 -3.85
CA ILE A 62 -4.80 13.78 -2.94
C ILE A 62 -4.96 15.23 -3.39
N GLU A 63 -4.79 15.50 -4.68
CA GLU A 63 -4.88 16.84 -5.28
C GLU A 63 -6.28 17.46 -5.21
N LYS A 64 -7.33 16.65 -5.02
CA LYS A 64 -8.69 17.17 -4.76
C LYS A 64 -8.81 17.92 -3.43
N VAL A 65 -7.93 17.64 -2.47
CA VAL A 65 -8.04 18.12 -1.09
C VAL A 65 -6.84 18.98 -0.70
N LEU A 66 -5.63 18.54 -1.03
CA LEU A 66 -4.42 19.23 -0.63
C LEU A 66 -4.07 20.37 -1.59
N PRO A 67 -3.57 21.50 -1.07
CA PRO A 67 -3.01 22.54 -1.91
C PRO A 67 -1.73 22.05 -2.61
N GLU A 68 -1.39 22.72 -3.72
CA GLU A 68 -0.06 22.54 -4.33
C GLU A 68 1.05 22.95 -3.34
N GLY A 69 2.16 22.23 -3.35
CA GLY A 69 3.30 22.51 -2.50
C GLY A 69 4.11 21.27 -2.11
N PRO A 70 5.17 21.46 -1.29
CA PRO A 70 5.93 20.35 -0.76
C PRO A 70 5.05 19.52 0.19
N ARG A 71 5.06 18.21 -0.02
CA ARG A 71 4.17 17.28 0.67
C ARG A 71 4.93 16.09 1.23
N CYS A 72 4.45 15.56 2.34
CA CYS A 72 4.87 14.28 2.86
C CYS A 72 3.72 13.28 2.80
N SER A 73 4.03 11.99 2.75
CA SER A 73 3.02 10.93 2.71
C SER A 73 3.45 9.70 3.49
N PHE A 74 2.49 9.09 4.19
CA PHE A 74 2.67 7.82 4.88
C PHE A 74 2.22 6.69 3.95
N VAL A 75 3.04 5.65 3.86
CA VAL A 75 2.80 4.46 3.04
C VAL A 75 3.02 3.22 3.90
N TYR A 76 2.22 2.17 3.69
CA TYR A 76 2.45 0.89 4.39
C TYR A 76 3.74 0.21 3.92
N THR A 77 4.04 0.26 2.62
CA THR A 77 5.26 -0.35 2.07
C THR A 77 6.03 0.63 1.19
N ALA A 78 7.28 0.29 0.87
CA ALA A 78 8.14 1.11 0.02
C ALA A 78 7.61 1.28 -1.42
N ALA A 79 6.66 0.44 -1.85
CA ALA A 79 6.04 0.48 -3.18
C ALA A 79 4.54 0.80 -3.14
N SER A 80 3.88 0.76 -1.98
CA SER A 80 2.46 1.05 -1.90
C SER A 80 2.15 2.52 -2.21
N PRO A 81 0.92 2.81 -2.69
CA PRO A 81 0.40 4.17 -2.67
C PRO A 81 0.22 4.68 -1.23
N PRO A 82 0.11 6.01 -1.04
CA PRO A 82 -0.04 6.65 0.26
C PRO A 82 -1.40 6.38 0.90
N VAL A 83 -1.45 6.29 2.23
CA VAL A 83 -2.70 6.19 3.01
C VAL A 83 -3.01 7.45 3.80
N LEU A 84 -2.00 8.30 3.99
CA LEU A 84 -2.11 9.66 4.51
C LEU A 84 -1.16 10.53 3.71
N ALA A 85 -1.59 11.73 3.34
CA ALA A 85 -0.74 12.76 2.78
C ALA A 85 -0.92 14.07 3.57
N GLY A 86 0.15 14.84 3.70
CA GLY A 86 0.15 16.15 4.33
C GLY A 86 0.98 17.15 3.55
N ALA A 87 0.49 18.39 3.41
CA ALA A 87 1.14 19.46 2.68
C ALA A 87 0.98 20.80 3.42
N LEU A 88 1.87 21.74 3.14
CA LEU A 88 1.71 23.11 3.60
C LEU A 88 1.02 23.97 2.54
N PRO A 89 0.05 24.81 2.94
CA PRO A 89 -0.49 25.84 2.05
C PRO A 89 0.59 26.84 1.65
N ALA A 90 0.64 27.20 0.36
CA ALA A 90 1.57 28.21 -0.15
C ALA A 90 1.38 29.61 0.49
N GLY A 91 0.17 29.93 0.96
CA GLY A 91 -0.16 31.18 1.65
C GLY A 91 0.17 31.19 3.15
N GLY A 92 0.80 30.15 3.68
CA GLY A 92 1.04 29.97 5.11
C GLY A 92 -0.16 29.41 5.87
N GLY A 93 0.04 29.14 7.16
CA GLY A 93 -0.95 28.52 8.03
C GLY A 93 -0.63 27.05 8.37
N PRO A 94 -1.53 26.37 9.10
CA PRO A 94 -1.31 24.98 9.49
C PRO A 94 -1.26 24.06 8.27
N ALA A 95 -0.46 23.00 8.39
CA ALA A 95 -0.44 21.91 7.42
C ALA A 95 -1.86 21.37 7.20
N ARG A 96 -2.13 20.95 5.97
CA ARG A 96 -3.36 20.26 5.60
C ARG A 96 -3.04 18.80 5.35
N GLY A 97 -3.95 17.92 5.76
CA GLY A 97 -3.82 16.49 5.57
C GLY A 97 -5.02 15.91 4.81
N VAL A 98 -4.83 14.74 4.23
CA VAL A 98 -5.91 13.93 3.67
C VAL A 98 -5.67 12.47 3.97
N VAL A 99 -6.73 11.78 4.39
CA VAL A 99 -6.80 10.33 4.57
C VAL A 99 -8.02 9.81 3.81
N LYS A 100 -7.98 8.55 3.36
CA LYS A 100 -9.16 7.89 2.79
C LYS A 100 -9.68 6.84 3.77
N ILE A 101 -10.94 6.96 4.17
CA ILE A 101 -11.60 6.02 5.08
C ILE A 101 -12.85 5.52 4.39
N HIS A 102 -12.99 4.20 4.21
CA HIS A 102 -14.08 3.59 3.44
C HIS A 102 -14.30 4.22 2.05
N GLY A 103 -13.21 4.47 1.32
CA GLY A 103 -13.30 5.07 -0.02
C GLY A 103 -13.64 6.57 -0.05
N ARG A 104 -13.83 7.21 1.10
CA ARG A 104 -14.14 8.65 1.21
C ARG A 104 -12.92 9.43 1.68
N LEU A 105 -12.66 10.56 1.04
CA LEU A 105 -11.56 11.46 1.43
C LEU A 105 -12.00 12.33 2.61
N VAL A 106 -11.15 12.38 3.63
CA VAL A 106 -11.33 13.19 4.84
C VAL A 106 -10.20 14.22 4.87
N ALA A 107 -10.56 15.50 4.80
CA ALA A 107 -9.62 16.59 5.00
C ALA A 107 -9.25 16.71 6.48
N LEU A 108 -7.99 16.98 6.76
CA LEU A 108 -7.44 17.05 8.12
C LEU A 108 -6.65 18.35 8.30
N GLU A 109 -6.55 18.80 9.54
CA GLU A 109 -5.67 19.88 9.95
C GLU A 109 -4.45 19.33 10.68
N GLY A 110 -3.26 19.80 10.29
CA GLY A 110 -1.99 19.43 10.90
C GLY A 110 -1.57 20.42 11.98
N ALA A 111 -0.81 19.93 12.96
CA ALA A 111 -0.37 20.74 14.11
C ALA A 111 0.85 21.65 13.84
N VAL A 112 1.44 21.58 12.65
CA VAL A 112 2.69 22.27 12.28
C VAL A 112 2.47 23.25 11.13
N GLN A 113 3.36 24.23 11.00
CA GLN A 113 3.23 25.33 10.00
C GLN A 113 4.44 25.48 9.08
N ASP A 114 5.49 24.68 9.28
CA ASP A 114 6.70 24.69 8.46
C ASP A 114 7.06 23.28 7.99
N PHE A 115 7.81 23.22 6.89
CA PHE A 115 8.01 21.96 6.19
C PHE A 115 8.98 21.05 6.93
N ASP A 116 9.90 21.61 7.72
CA ASP A 116 10.88 20.85 8.49
C ASP A 116 10.20 20.12 9.65
N ALA A 117 9.28 20.79 10.35
CA ALA A 117 8.41 20.16 11.34
C ALA A 117 7.52 19.08 10.71
N LEU A 118 6.97 19.32 9.51
CA LEU A 118 6.20 18.29 8.79
C LEU A 118 7.06 17.07 8.41
N ARG A 119 8.31 17.26 7.97
CA ARG A 119 9.28 16.18 7.73
C ARG A 119 9.62 15.41 9.00
N GLY A 120 9.56 16.08 10.15
CA GLY A 120 9.76 15.51 11.48
C GLY A 120 8.63 14.61 11.97
N GLY A 121 7.46 14.62 11.33
CA GLY A 121 6.26 13.96 11.81
C GLY A 121 5.33 14.92 12.54
N THR A 122 4.04 14.68 12.47
CA THR A 122 3.02 15.55 13.08
C THR A 122 1.71 14.80 13.28
N ARG A 123 0.79 15.42 14.04
CA ARG A 123 -0.60 14.99 14.16
C ARG A 123 -1.46 15.73 13.14
N PHE A 124 -2.31 14.97 12.46
CA PHE A 124 -3.42 15.43 11.65
C PHE A 124 -4.74 15.05 12.31
N ALA A 125 -5.72 15.95 12.33
CA ALA A 125 -7.03 15.66 12.92
C ALA A 125 -8.18 16.38 12.20
N SER A 126 -9.38 15.81 12.30
CA SER A 126 -10.64 16.45 11.93
C SER A 126 -11.77 15.80 12.73
N GLY A 127 -12.39 16.58 13.63
CA GLY A 127 -13.36 16.05 14.59
C GLY A 127 -12.78 14.83 15.31
N ASP A 128 -13.51 13.73 15.24
CA ASP A 128 -13.23 12.51 15.99
C ASP A 128 -12.11 11.65 15.37
N VAL A 129 -11.60 12.03 14.20
CA VAL A 129 -10.54 11.32 13.48
C VAL A 129 -9.19 11.97 13.75
N SER A 130 -8.18 11.17 14.14
CA SER A 130 -6.80 11.66 14.13
C SER A 130 -5.77 10.62 13.69
N LEU A 131 -4.72 11.12 13.05
CA LEU A 131 -3.56 10.36 12.60
C LEU A 131 -2.30 11.05 13.10
N GLU A 132 -1.45 10.32 13.79
CA GLU A 132 -0.18 10.83 14.31
C GLU A 132 0.96 10.06 13.67
N VAL A 133 1.85 10.75 12.96
CA VAL A 133 2.99 10.14 12.29
C VAL A 133 4.27 10.47 13.05
N SER A 134 5.02 9.42 13.38
CA SER A 134 6.26 9.48 14.13
C SER A 134 7.38 8.77 13.34
N PRO A 135 8.15 9.50 12.51
CA PRO A 135 9.37 8.99 11.90
C PRO A 135 10.40 8.56 12.94
N ASP A 136 11.08 7.43 12.71
CA ASP A 136 12.11 6.89 13.59
C ASP A 136 13.27 7.90 13.73
N PRO A 137 13.52 8.44 14.94
CA PRO A 137 14.52 9.48 15.16
C PRO A 137 15.96 8.96 14.98
N GLN A 138 16.18 7.65 15.09
CA GLN A 138 17.50 7.03 14.94
C GLN A 138 17.81 6.70 13.47
N LYS A 139 16.87 6.92 12.54
CA LYS A 139 17.02 6.64 11.12
C LYS A 139 16.81 7.89 10.28
N GLU A 140 17.89 8.40 9.72
CA GLU A 140 17.90 9.61 8.86
C GLU A 140 17.08 9.46 7.56
N GLY A 141 16.79 8.21 7.18
CA GLY A 141 16.06 7.85 5.98
C GLY A 141 16.95 7.76 4.75
N ARG A 142 16.47 7.02 3.75
CA ARG A 142 17.17 6.86 2.47
C ARG A 142 16.58 7.82 1.45
N VAL A 143 17.45 8.55 0.76
CA VAL A 143 17.06 9.39 -0.38
C VAL A 143 17.21 8.58 -1.66
N ARG A 144 16.15 8.58 -2.47
CA ARG A 144 16.16 8.00 -3.82
C ARG A 144 15.17 8.76 -4.68
N ASP A 145 15.60 9.15 -5.88
CA ASP A 145 14.80 9.89 -6.85
C ASP A 145 14.22 11.20 -6.27
N GLY A 146 15.04 11.93 -5.50
CA GLY A 146 14.62 13.18 -4.84
C GLY A 146 13.65 13.01 -3.66
N VAL A 147 13.32 11.77 -3.29
CA VAL A 147 12.42 11.46 -2.18
C VAL A 147 13.18 10.82 -1.03
N ARG A 148 13.16 11.48 0.13
CA ARG A 148 13.61 10.92 1.40
C ARG A 148 12.53 10.01 1.98
N ARG A 149 12.91 8.79 2.34
CA ARG A 149 12.02 7.80 2.96
C ARG A 149 12.58 7.41 4.32
N ARG A 150 11.85 7.73 5.38
CA ARG A 150 12.17 7.35 6.76
C ARG A 150 11.18 6.31 7.26
N PRO A 151 11.62 5.22 7.93
CA PRO A 151 10.71 4.38 8.67
C PRO A 151 9.91 5.23 9.65
N ALA A 152 8.62 4.96 9.77
CA ALA A 152 7.74 5.70 10.65
C ALA A 152 6.64 4.78 11.17
N ASP A 153 6.16 5.08 12.36
CA ASP A 153 4.90 4.55 12.85
C ASP A 153 3.80 5.61 12.68
N MET A 154 2.58 5.17 12.40
CA MET A 154 1.39 6.00 12.31
C MET A 154 0.33 5.45 13.26
N VAL A 155 -0.20 6.29 14.15
CA VAL A 155 -1.30 5.92 15.03
C VAL A 155 -2.58 6.57 14.54
N PHE A 156 -3.53 5.75 14.09
CA PHE A 156 -4.89 6.16 13.72
C PHE A 156 -5.82 5.98 14.93
N ARG A 157 -6.58 7.03 15.24
CA ARG A 157 -7.55 7.03 16.34
C ARG A 157 -8.89 7.54 15.89
N LEU A 158 -9.95 6.91 16.39
CA LEU A 158 -11.31 7.41 16.40
C LEU A 158 -11.73 7.62 17.86
N GLU A 159 -12.43 8.72 18.17
CA GLU A 159 -12.93 8.95 19.54
C GLU A 159 -13.86 7.84 20.04
N GLU A 160 -14.49 7.11 19.12
CA GLU A 160 -15.32 5.92 19.39
C GLU A 160 -14.52 4.70 19.90
N GLY A 161 -13.27 4.88 20.34
CA GLY A 161 -12.46 3.87 21.02
C GLY A 161 -11.54 3.04 20.12
N LEU A 162 -11.49 3.33 18.82
CA LEU A 162 -10.52 2.69 17.91
C LEU A 162 -9.15 3.35 18.06
N THR A 163 -8.11 2.57 18.34
CA THR A 163 -6.72 3.00 18.25
C THR A 163 -5.91 1.91 17.57
N VAL A 164 -5.37 2.21 16.40
CA VAL A 164 -4.60 1.26 15.58
C VAL A 164 -3.26 1.88 15.21
N GLY A 165 -2.19 1.12 15.44
CA GLY A 165 -0.85 1.49 15.02
C GLY A 165 -0.46 0.79 13.73
N TYR A 166 0.13 1.53 12.81
CA TYR A 166 0.69 0.99 11.57
C TYR A 166 2.17 1.33 11.51
N ARG A 167 2.97 0.38 10.99
CA ARG A 167 4.36 0.63 10.63
C ARG A 167 4.48 0.82 9.13
N GLY A 168 5.27 1.81 8.72
CA GLY A 168 5.41 2.14 7.32
C GLY A 168 6.58 3.09 7.07
N TRP A 169 6.41 3.95 6.07
CA TRP A 169 7.41 4.94 5.70
C TRP A 169 6.78 6.32 5.56
N TRP A 170 7.46 7.31 6.11
CA TRP A 170 7.21 8.72 5.83
C TRP A 170 8.09 9.16 4.65
N ARG A 171 7.44 9.49 3.54
CA ARG A 171 8.09 9.95 2.30
C ARG A 171 7.91 11.45 2.17
N CYS A 172 9.01 12.17 2.01
CA CYS A 172 9.01 13.62 1.77
C CYS A 172 10.06 13.95 0.68
N PRO A 173 9.90 15.05 -0.07
CA PRO A 173 10.99 15.70 -0.80
C PRO A 173 12.26 15.80 0.05
N ALA A 174 13.40 15.48 -0.57
CA ALA A 174 14.71 15.37 0.07
C ALA A 174 15.30 16.72 0.50
#